data_AF-A0AAE9XFY8-F1
#
_entry.id   AF-A0AAE9XFY8-F1
#
_cell.length_a   1.000
_cell.length_b   1.000
_cell.length_c   1.000
_cell.angle_alpha   90.00
_cell.angle_beta   90.00
_cell.angle_gamma   90.00
#
_symmetry.space_group_name_H-M   'P 1'
#
loop_
_entity.id
_entity.type
_entity.pdbx_description
1 polymer ?
#
loop_
_entity_poly.entity_id
_entity_poly.type
_entity_poly.pdbx_seq_one_letter_code
_entity_poly.pdbx_strand_id
1 'polypeptide(L)'
;MKRKFGFLCAVLLGIAVATPKAEACTNLIVAKGASTDGSVIISYSADSHTLYGELYHWAARDWAEGTMRPIIEWDTNKPLGFIPEVAHTYNVIGNVNEHQVAIAETTWGGRPELAESDGIMDYGSLIYVALQRSKTAREAIDVITNLVKEYGYHSSGESFSVADKNEVWILEMIGKGKGRKGAVWAAVRIPDNAISAHANQARIQQIDFKSKDYLYSPDVVSFAREMGFFQGTDKDFSFQEAYNPYTEGGLRGCEARVWAFFNKFNSHMGKYEAFIRNQSKDKMPLYIVPDRKLSVADVRDMMRDHYEGTSLCMTNDPGAGPYKVPYRWRPMSFEVDGKEYVNERAIATQQTGFVFVAQLRNWLPDAIGGVNWFGVDDADMAVMSPIYCSTTRVPECFRQGNGDMMHFSWTSAFWIHNWVANMAYHRYDQMIADIRPVQRELEGACDRILPTIDKQAQELYALDPAKAVAFLTNYSNEEAEKATARWKRLGEYLMVKYMDGNRKKEESGRFKTNGYGFSAMPDFPGYSQEYYRQIATSEAAERLLKKEKEQH
;
A
#
# COMPACT_ATOMS: atom_id res chain seq x y z
N MET A 1 -46.23 -17.88 -51.52
CA MET A 1 -45.16 -17.26 -50.71
C MET A 1 -45.75 -16.28 -49.69
N LYS A 2 -46.00 -16.71 -48.45
CA LYS A 2 -46.17 -15.82 -47.29
C LYS A 2 -45.55 -16.53 -46.09
N ARG A 3 -44.36 -16.08 -45.68
CA ARG A 3 -43.58 -16.64 -44.55
C ARG A 3 -44.11 -16.09 -43.24
N LYS A 4 -44.36 -16.98 -42.28
CA LYS A 4 -44.70 -16.68 -40.89
C LYS A 4 -43.45 -16.23 -40.15
N PHE A 5 -43.54 -15.13 -39.40
CA PHE A 5 -42.51 -14.63 -38.49
C PHE A 5 -42.57 -15.44 -37.19
N GLY A 6 -41.46 -16.06 -36.80
CA GLY A 6 -41.26 -16.64 -35.47
C GLY A 6 -40.47 -15.67 -34.61
N PHE A 7 -41.01 -15.32 -33.44
CA PHE A 7 -40.32 -14.55 -32.41
C PHE A 7 -39.31 -15.47 -31.71
N LEU A 8 -38.02 -15.17 -31.82
CA LEU A 8 -36.96 -15.81 -31.04
C LEU A 8 -36.67 -14.91 -29.82
N CYS A 9 -36.97 -15.39 -28.62
CA CYS A 9 -36.54 -14.75 -27.38
C CYS A 9 -35.02 -14.92 -27.23
N ALA A 10 -34.27 -13.83 -27.30
CA ALA A 10 -32.86 -13.81 -26.96
C ALA A 10 -32.72 -13.74 -25.43
N VAL A 11 -32.30 -14.85 -24.83
CA VAL A 11 -31.83 -14.89 -23.45
C VAL A 11 -30.41 -14.30 -23.45
N LEU A 12 -30.27 -13.07 -22.96
CA LEU A 12 -28.97 -12.47 -22.65
C LEU A 12 -28.48 -13.08 -21.33
N LEU A 13 -27.60 -14.09 -21.42
CA LEU A 13 -26.76 -14.48 -20.29
C LEU A 13 -25.81 -13.32 -19.99
N GLY A 14 -26.04 -12.61 -18.89
CA GLY A 14 -25.08 -11.68 -18.33
C GLY A 14 -23.85 -12.45 -17.86
N ILE A 15 -22.75 -12.36 -18.59
CA ILE A 15 -21.44 -12.76 -18.09
C ILE A 15 -21.06 -11.72 -17.03
N ALA A 16 -21.15 -12.10 -15.76
CA ALA A 16 -20.54 -11.33 -14.69
C ALA A 16 -19.02 -11.31 -14.94
N VAL A 17 -18.51 -10.18 -15.39
CA VAL A 17 -17.07 -9.93 -15.45
C VAL A 17 -16.59 -9.87 -14.00
N ALA A 18 -16.02 -10.97 -13.51
CA ALA A 18 -15.30 -10.95 -12.25
C ALA A 18 -14.05 -10.10 -12.46
N THR A 19 -14.03 -8.90 -11.89
CA THR A 19 -12.82 -8.11 -11.79
C THR A 19 -11.81 -8.89 -10.93
N PRO A 20 -10.55 -9.02 -11.37
CA PRO A 20 -9.53 -9.61 -10.52
C PRO A 20 -9.41 -8.76 -9.24
N LYS A 21 -9.60 -9.40 -8.08
CA LYS A 21 -9.49 -8.75 -6.77
C LYS A 21 -8.05 -8.28 -6.53
N ALA A 22 -7.89 -7.18 -5.80
CA ALA A 22 -6.61 -6.61 -5.45
C ALA A 22 -5.82 -7.52 -4.47
N GLU A 23 -5.05 -8.46 -5.00
CA GLU A 23 -4.14 -9.30 -4.20
C GLU A 23 -2.78 -8.62 -4.00
N ALA A 24 -2.79 -7.35 -3.59
CA ALA A 24 -1.59 -6.53 -3.69
C ALA A 24 -1.33 -5.53 -2.54
N CYS A 25 -2.18 -5.36 -1.53
CA CYS A 25 -1.86 -4.39 -0.45
C CYS A 25 -0.80 -4.88 0.56
N THR A 26 -0.01 -3.98 1.17
CA THR A 26 0.90 -4.26 2.31
C THR A 26 0.77 -3.20 3.41
N ASN A 27 0.82 -3.61 4.68
CA ASN A 27 0.84 -2.73 5.85
C ASN A 27 1.98 -3.08 6.80
N LEU A 28 2.73 -2.07 7.23
CA LEU A 28 3.78 -2.18 8.24
C LEU A 28 3.37 -1.39 9.48
N ILE A 29 3.64 -1.93 10.66
CA ILE A 29 3.21 -1.37 11.95
C ILE A 29 4.40 -1.25 12.87
N VAL A 30 4.56 -0.07 13.49
CA VAL A 30 5.50 0.19 14.57
C VAL A 30 4.73 0.80 15.74
N ALA A 31 4.66 0.06 16.85
CA ALA A 31 4.05 0.57 18.06
C ALA A 31 4.97 1.60 18.75
N LYS A 32 4.39 2.46 19.60
CA LYS A 32 5.06 3.64 20.17
C LYS A 32 6.39 3.39 20.89
N GLY A 33 6.54 2.24 21.55
CA GLY A 33 7.77 1.85 22.23
C GLY A 33 8.83 1.29 21.28
N ALA A 34 8.44 0.83 20.09
CA ALA A 34 9.32 0.38 19.02
C ALA A 34 9.77 1.51 18.08
N SER A 35 9.15 2.68 18.12
CA SER A 35 9.58 3.83 17.32
C SER A 35 10.70 4.64 17.99
N THR A 36 11.50 5.33 17.18
CA THR A 36 12.63 6.14 17.66
C THR A 36 12.20 7.40 18.42
N ASP A 37 11.02 7.93 18.12
CA ASP A 37 10.49 9.19 18.67
C ASP A 37 9.32 9.00 19.64
N GLY A 38 8.80 7.77 19.79
CA GLY A 38 7.65 7.50 20.64
C GLY A 38 6.30 7.58 19.93
N SER A 39 6.27 7.81 18.61
CA SER A 39 5.05 7.84 17.81
C SER A 39 4.54 6.44 17.48
N VAL A 40 3.23 6.31 17.26
CA VAL A 40 2.67 5.13 16.57
C VAL A 40 2.82 5.36 15.07
N ILE A 41 3.29 4.34 14.34
CA ILE A 41 3.47 4.41 12.90
C ILE A 41 2.75 3.24 12.24
N ILE A 42 1.90 3.54 11.25
CA ILE A 42 1.33 2.52 10.34
C ILE A 42 1.58 2.93 8.89
N SER A 43 1.69 1.97 7.98
CA SER A 43 1.81 2.23 6.54
C SER A 43 0.75 1.50 5.74
N TYR A 44 0.57 1.92 4.49
CA TYR A 44 -0.32 1.26 3.54
C TYR A 44 0.21 1.45 2.12
N SER A 45 0.34 0.36 1.36
CA SER A 45 0.35 0.39 -0.11
C SER A 45 -1.01 -0.06 -0.62
N ALA A 46 -1.75 0.85 -1.27
CA ALA A 46 -3.04 0.57 -1.90
C ALA A 46 -2.79 0.15 -3.36
N ASP A 47 -2.58 -1.14 -3.56
CA ASP A 47 -2.09 -1.66 -4.83
C ASP A 47 -3.24 -2.27 -5.65
N SER A 48 -3.48 -1.73 -6.83
CA SER A 48 -4.55 -2.15 -7.75
C SER A 48 -4.23 -1.74 -9.19
N HIS A 49 -4.67 -2.55 -10.15
CA HIS A 49 -4.53 -2.25 -11.57
C HIS A 49 -5.44 -1.13 -12.06
N THR A 50 -6.45 -0.78 -11.28
CA THR A 50 -7.52 0.15 -11.69
C THR A 50 -7.69 1.32 -10.74
N LEU A 51 -7.01 1.32 -9.59
CA LEU A 51 -7.05 2.44 -8.64
C LEU A 51 -6.15 3.58 -9.10
N TYR A 52 -6.74 4.77 -9.25
CA TYR A 52 -6.00 6.00 -9.48
C TYR A 52 -5.57 6.63 -8.15
N GLY A 53 -4.31 7.05 -8.04
CA GLY A 53 -3.77 7.63 -6.81
C GLY A 53 -4.25 9.05 -6.54
N GLU A 54 -5.08 9.22 -5.52
CA GLU A 54 -5.63 10.51 -5.10
C GLU A 54 -5.61 10.64 -3.58
N LEU A 55 -5.50 11.86 -3.07
CA LEU A 55 -5.63 12.14 -1.65
C LEU A 55 -7.09 12.50 -1.34
N TYR A 56 -7.82 11.56 -0.76
CA TYR A 56 -9.22 11.77 -0.39
C TYR A 56 -9.38 12.75 0.76
N HIS A 57 -10.48 13.52 0.78
CA HIS A 57 -10.76 14.48 1.83
C HIS A 57 -12.25 14.55 2.14
N TRP A 58 -12.58 14.50 3.42
CA TRP A 58 -13.91 14.75 3.95
C TRP A 58 -13.79 15.83 5.02
N ALA A 59 -14.44 16.98 4.80
CA ALA A 59 -14.45 18.07 5.75
C ALA A 59 -15.31 17.74 6.98
N ALA A 60 -14.91 18.24 8.15
CA ALA A 60 -15.76 18.19 9.34
C ALA A 60 -17.08 18.93 9.08
N ARG A 61 -18.20 18.36 9.54
CA ARG A 61 -19.53 18.88 9.23
C ARG A 61 -20.58 18.47 10.25
N ASP A 62 -21.46 19.41 10.57
CA ASP A 62 -22.73 19.15 11.25
C ASP A 62 -23.83 18.77 10.26
N TRP A 63 -24.63 17.79 10.63
CA TRP A 63 -25.71 17.26 9.80
C TRP A 63 -27.06 17.46 10.46
N ALA A 64 -28.08 17.75 9.64
CA ALA A 64 -29.45 17.83 10.11
C ALA A 64 -29.95 16.45 10.56
N GLU A 65 -30.81 16.42 11.57
CA GLU A 65 -31.44 15.18 12.06
C GLU A 65 -32.16 14.44 10.92
N GLY A 66 -32.03 13.11 10.89
CA GLY A 66 -32.62 12.26 9.85
C GLY A 66 -31.87 12.25 8.51
N THR A 67 -30.71 12.93 8.40
CA THR A 67 -29.86 12.84 7.21
C THR A 67 -29.45 11.38 6.97
N MET A 68 -29.50 10.94 5.71
CA MET A 68 -29.05 9.63 5.27
C MET A 68 -27.77 9.75 4.44
N ARG A 69 -26.74 8.99 4.80
CA ARG A 69 -25.48 8.88 4.06
C ARG A 69 -25.59 7.74 3.03
N PRO A 70 -25.30 7.99 1.73
CA PRO A 70 -25.13 6.92 0.77
C PRO A 70 -23.86 6.12 1.06
N ILE A 71 -23.95 4.80 0.93
CA ILE A 71 -22.81 3.89 0.96
C ILE A 71 -22.48 3.50 -0.48
N ILE A 72 -21.23 3.76 -0.86
CA ILE A 72 -20.71 3.56 -2.21
C ILE A 72 -19.50 2.65 -2.08
N GLU A 73 -19.54 1.53 -2.79
CA GLU A 73 -18.46 0.56 -2.79
C GLU A 73 -17.21 1.17 -3.41
N TRP A 74 -16.08 1.11 -2.69
CA TRP A 74 -14.89 1.90 -3.00
C TRP A 74 -14.25 1.54 -4.35
N ASP A 75 -14.21 0.26 -4.71
CA ASP A 75 -13.50 -0.23 -5.91
C ASP A 75 -14.27 -0.04 -7.23
N THR A 76 -15.60 -0.16 -7.20
CA THR A 76 -16.46 -0.13 -8.40
C THR A 76 -17.35 1.10 -8.47
N ASN A 77 -17.34 1.94 -7.43
CA ASN A 77 -18.21 3.12 -7.28
C ASN A 77 -19.71 2.76 -7.32
N LYS A 78 -20.05 1.51 -7.00
CA LYS A 78 -21.43 1.02 -7.01
C LYS A 78 -22.17 1.50 -5.76
N PRO A 79 -23.35 2.14 -5.90
CA PRO A 79 -24.20 2.43 -4.74
C PRO A 79 -24.72 1.13 -4.10
N LEU A 80 -24.48 0.96 -2.80
CA LEU A 80 -24.90 -0.23 -2.03
C LEU A 80 -26.11 0.02 -1.16
N GLY A 81 -26.32 1.25 -0.68
CA GLY A 81 -27.44 1.56 0.19
C GLY A 81 -27.27 2.89 0.93
N PHE A 82 -27.97 3.01 2.06
CA PHE A 82 -27.92 4.20 2.91
C PHE A 82 -27.86 3.81 4.38
N ILE A 83 -27.15 4.62 5.17
CA ILE A 83 -27.17 4.56 6.64
C ILE A 83 -27.56 5.93 7.22
N PRO A 84 -28.14 6.00 8.44
CA PRO A 84 -28.28 7.26 9.15
C PRO A 84 -26.94 7.95 9.33
N GLU A 85 -26.93 9.25 9.13
CA GLU A 85 -25.78 10.08 9.41
C GLU A 85 -25.72 10.46 10.90
N VAL A 86 -24.51 10.61 11.44
CA VAL A 86 -24.31 11.14 12.80
C VAL A 86 -24.44 12.66 12.81
N ALA A 87 -24.78 13.24 13.97
CA ALA A 87 -24.96 14.69 14.09
C ALA A 87 -23.71 15.50 13.67
N HIS A 88 -22.51 14.96 13.90
CA HIS A 88 -21.24 15.59 13.56
C HIS A 88 -20.26 14.56 13.01
N THR A 89 -19.61 14.89 11.89
CA THR A 89 -18.52 14.11 11.29
C THR A 89 -17.21 14.87 11.38
N TYR A 90 -16.11 14.16 11.65
CA TYR A 90 -14.76 14.73 11.75
C TYR A 90 -14.09 14.95 10.39
N ASN A 91 -13.10 15.85 10.36
CA ASN A 91 -12.24 16.05 9.20
C ASN A 91 -11.33 14.82 9.00
N VAL A 92 -11.26 14.33 7.76
CA VAL A 92 -10.43 13.20 7.35
C VAL A 92 -9.65 13.58 6.10
N ILE A 93 -8.32 13.46 6.14
CA ILE A 93 -7.42 13.69 5.00
C ILE A 93 -6.61 12.42 4.75
N GLY A 94 -6.78 11.84 3.56
CA GLY A 94 -6.37 10.47 3.26
C GLY A 94 -6.98 9.49 4.26
N ASN A 95 -6.14 8.71 4.91
CA ASN A 95 -6.52 7.66 5.84
C ASN A 95 -6.31 8.05 7.32
N VAL A 96 -6.24 9.36 7.60
CA VAL A 96 -6.04 9.89 8.96
C VAL A 96 -7.06 10.99 9.25
N ASN A 97 -7.64 10.99 10.45
CA ASN A 97 -8.58 12.03 10.89
C ASN A 97 -7.92 13.11 11.76
N GLU A 98 -8.66 14.18 12.03
CA GLU A 98 -8.19 15.30 12.87
C GLU A 98 -7.90 14.96 14.34
N HIS A 99 -8.22 13.73 14.78
CA HIS A 99 -7.93 13.20 16.12
C HIS A 99 -6.73 12.26 16.15
N GLN A 100 -5.96 12.19 15.06
CA GLN A 100 -4.84 11.27 14.89
C GLN A 100 -5.26 9.79 14.93
N VAL A 101 -6.47 9.46 14.48
CA VAL A 101 -6.85 8.07 14.18
C VAL A 101 -6.49 7.78 12.74
N ALA A 102 -5.81 6.66 12.49
CA ALA A 102 -5.42 6.21 11.17
C ALA A 102 -5.93 4.79 10.92
N ILE A 103 -6.43 4.53 9.71
CA ILE A 103 -6.91 3.20 9.31
C ILE A 103 -6.37 2.83 7.93
N ALA A 104 -5.72 1.68 7.86
CA ALA A 104 -5.21 1.07 6.62
C ALA A 104 -5.67 -0.39 6.51
N GLU A 105 -5.56 -1.00 5.33
CA GLU A 105 -6.09 -2.36 5.10
C GLU A 105 -5.20 -3.25 4.22
N THR A 106 -5.41 -4.56 4.31
CA THR A 106 -5.07 -5.52 3.26
C THR A 106 -6.14 -6.61 3.10
N THR A 107 -6.59 -6.84 1.85
CA THR A 107 -7.55 -7.90 1.49
C THR A 107 -6.94 -9.29 1.36
N TRP A 108 -7.36 -10.24 2.19
CA TRP A 108 -6.93 -11.63 2.13
C TRP A 108 -7.96 -12.58 1.53
N GLY A 109 -9.16 -12.09 1.23
CA GLY A 109 -10.20 -12.85 0.56
C GLY A 109 -10.82 -13.90 1.47
N GLY A 110 -10.12 -15.03 1.64
CA GLY A 110 -10.54 -16.09 2.55
C GLY A 110 -11.40 -17.16 1.88
N ARG A 111 -12.30 -17.73 2.68
CA ARG A 111 -13.23 -18.75 2.22
C ARG A 111 -14.24 -18.18 1.22
N PRO A 112 -14.31 -18.69 -0.02
CA PRO A 112 -15.16 -18.10 -1.05
C PRO A 112 -16.65 -18.17 -0.70
N GLU A 113 -17.09 -19.19 0.03
CA GLU A 113 -18.47 -19.34 0.52
C GLU A 113 -18.89 -18.26 1.52
N LEU A 114 -17.94 -17.51 2.09
CA LEU A 114 -18.19 -16.41 3.01
C LEU A 114 -18.18 -15.03 2.34
N ALA A 115 -17.71 -14.94 1.09
CA ALA A 115 -17.48 -13.67 0.39
C ALA A 115 -18.77 -13.02 -0.13
N GLU A 116 -19.79 -13.80 -0.50
CA GLU A 116 -21.10 -13.25 -0.86
C GLU A 116 -21.87 -12.88 0.41
N SER A 117 -22.38 -11.65 0.49
CA SER A 117 -23.23 -11.22 1.59
C SER A 117 -24.30 -10.23 1.14
N ASP A 118 -25.40 -10.19 1.89
CA ASP A 118 -26.49 -9.21 1.74
C ASP A 118 -26.19 -7.89 2.48
N GLY A 119 -24.97 -7.72 2.99
CA GLY A 119 -24.50 -6.51 3.64
C GLY A 119 -24.20 -5.37 2.68
N ILE A 120 -24.29 -4.14 3.19
CA ILE A 120 -24.00 -2.93 2.42
C ILE A 120 -22.67 -2.26 2.82
N MET A 121 -22.07 -2.60 3.95
CA MET A 121 -20.81 -1.97 4.37
C MET A 121 -19.63 -2.65 3.69
N ASP A 122 -19.07 -2.01 2.66
CA ASP A 122 -17.78 -2.42 2.09
C ASP A 122 -16.60 -1.94 2.95
N TYR A 123 -15.45 -2.58 2.78
CA TYR A 123 -14.25 -2.31 3.55
C TYR A 123 -13.76 -0.86 3.43
N GLY A 124 -13.81 -0.27 2.23
CA GLY A 124 -13.42 1.13 2.01
C GLY A 124 -14.38 2.10 2.70
N SER A 125 -15.68 1.86 2.59
CA SER A 125 -16.68 2.61 3.37
C SER A 125 -16.46 2.49 4.87
N LEU A 126 -16.09 1.31 5.38
CA LEU A 126 -15.80 1.13 6.81
C LEU A 126 -14.63 2.00 7.26
N ILE A 127 -13.55 2.08 6.49
CA ILE A 127 -12.39 2.94 6.77
C ILE A 127 -12.86 4.40 6.92
N TYR A 128 -13.46 4.96 5.88
CA TYR A 128 -13.75 6.40 5.85
C TYR A 128 -14.93 6.80 6.73
N VAL A 129 -15.94 5.94 6.91
CA VAL A 129 -17.04 6.19 7.86
C VAL A 129 -16.52 6.12 9.29
N ALA A 130 -15.64 5.17 9.63
CA ALA A 130 -15.08 5.08 10.97
C ALA A 130 -14.17 6.26 11.31
N LEU A 131 -13.30 6.68 10.38
CA LEU A 131 -12.46 7.87 10.55
C LEU A 131 -13.28 9.13 10.79
N GLN A 132 -14.43 9.29 10.12
CA GLN A 132 -15.34 10.42 10.32
C GLN A 132 -16.12 10.37 11.65
N ARG A 133 -16.08 9.25 12.39
CA ARG A 133 -16.94 9.01 13.56
C ARG A 133 -16.20 8.61 14.83
N SER A 134 -14.86 8.58 14.82
CA SER A 134 -14.04 8.11 15.95
C SER A 134 -12.94 9.09 16.36
N LYS A 135 -12.57 9.09 17.64
CA LYS A 135 -11.44 9.86 18.21
C LYS A 135 -10.29 8.98 18.70
N THR A 136 -10.50 7.67 18.77
CA THR A 136 -9.50 6.68 19.19
C THR A 136 -9.56 5.43 18.33
N ALA A 137 -8.50 4.61 18.36
CA ALA A 137 -8.45 3.34 17.65
C ALA A 137 -9.57 2.39 18.10
N ARG A 138 -9.87 2.35 19.41
CA ARG A 138 -10.97 1.52 19.95
C ARG A 138 -12.33 1.99 19.49
N GLU A 139 -12.57 3.30 19.53
CA GLU A 139 -13.82 3.86 18.99
C GLU A 139 -13.98 3.55 17.50
N ALA A 140 -12.89 3.57 16.72
CA ALA A 140 -12.92 3.17 15.31
C ALA A 140 -13.31 1.70 15.15
N ILE A 141 -12.73 0.78 15.94
CA ILE A 141 -13.12 -0.65 15.94
C ILE A 141 -14.59 -0.80 16.32
N ASP A 142 -15.07 -0.07 17.33
CA ASP A 142 -16.48 -0.09 17.74
C ASP A 142 -17.40 0.41 16.63
N VAL A 143 -17.05 1.49 15.94
CA VAL A 143 -17.82 2.01 14.80
C VAL A 143 -17.86 0.97 13.67
N ILE A 144 -16.72 0.43 13.27
CA ILE A 144 -16.62 -0.59 12.21
C ILE A 144 -17.52 -1.79 12.54
N THR A 145 -17.35 -2.37 13.73
CA THR A 145 -18.00 -3.62 14.11
C THR A 145 -19.50 -3.44 14.38
N ASN A 146 -19.94 -2.27 14.87
CA ASN A 146 -21.36 -1.96 15.00
C ASN A 146 -22.02 -1.72 13.64
N LEU A 147 -21.35 -1.01 12.72
CA LEU A 147 -21.87 -0.81 11.35
C LEU A 147 -22.06 -2.14 10.64
N VAL A 148 -21.07 -3.03 10.75
CA VAL A 148 -21.17 -4.37 10.17
C VAL A 148 -22.27 -5.21 10.82
N LYS A 149 -22.43 -5.14 12.13
CA LYS A 149 -23.52 -5.81 12.84
C LYS A 149 -24.89 -5.33 12.36
N GLU A 150 -25.06 -4.02 12.20
CA GLU A 150 -26.35 -3.40 11.91
C GLU A 150 -26.71 -3.41 10.42
N TYR A 151 -25.73 -3.22 9.54
CA TYR A 151 -25.93 -3.03 8.09
C TYR A 151 -25.36 -4.18 7.25
N GLY A 152 -24.66 -5.13 7.87
CA GLY A 152 -24.03 -6.25 7.20
C GLY A 152 -22.72 -5.85 6.52
N TYR A 153 -21.89 -6.84 6.23
CA TYR A 153 -20.58 -6.66 5.62
C TYR A 153 -20.62 -7.08 4.15
N HIS A 154 -20.10 -6.26 3.23
CA HIS A 154 -20.20 -6.49 1.79
C HIS A 154 -18.97 -7.18 1.20
N SER A 155 -17.81 -6.99 1.82
CA SER A 155 -16.52 -7.35 1.24
C SER A 155 -16.07 -8.77 1.61
N SER A 156 -14.96 -9.21 1.02
CA SER A 156 -14.29 -10.45 1.44
C SER A 156 -13.45 -10.24 2.71
N GLY A 157 -12.62 -11.21 3.08
CA GLY A 157 -11.78 -11.12 4.26
C GLY A 157 -10.75 -10.00 4.19
N GLU A 158 -10.71 -9.16 5.23
CA GLU A 158 -9.83 -7.99 5.34
C GLU A 158 -9.05 -7.98 6.65
N SER A 159 -7.83 -7.44 6.61
CA SER A 159 -7.07 -7.07 7.80
C SER A 159 -6.96 -5.55 7.84
N PHE A 160 -7.31 -4.92 8.95
CA PHE A 160 -7.20 -3.49 9.16
C PHE A 160 -6.13 -3.18 10.20
N SER A 161 -5.21 -2.29 9.87
CA SER A 161 -4.41 -1.56 10.87
C SER A 161 -5.26 -0.41 11.38
N VAL A 162 -5.64 -0.43 12.66
CA VAL A 162 -6.41 0.64 13.31
C VAL A 162 -5.56 1.24 14.42
N ALA A 163 -5.11 2.47 14.20
CA ALA A 163 -4.15 3.14 15.09
C ALA A 163 -4.67 4.48 15.58
N ASP A 164 -4.23 4.87 16.77
CA ASP A 164 -4.23 6.25 17.22
C ASP A 164 -2.85 6.63 17.79
N LYS A 165 -2.70 7.86 18.29
CA LYS A 165 -1.46 8.35 18.89
C LYS A 165 -0.93 7.54 20.09
N ASN A 166 -1.70 6.59 20.64
CA ASN A 166 -1.36 5.83 21.85
C ASN A 166 -1.23 4.32 21.63
N GLU A 167 -1.96 3.75 20.68
CA GLU A 167 -2.02 2.31 20.44
C GLU A 167 -2.35 1.95 18.98
N VAL A 168 -2.06 0.71 18.60
CA VAL A 168 -2.39 0.16 17.29
C VAL A 168 -2.91 -1.27 17.43
N TRP A 169 -3.91 -1.58 16.60
CA TRP A 169 -4.62 -2.85 16.55
C TRP A 169 -4.57 -3.41 15.14
N ILE A 170 -4.47 -4.74 15.05
CA ILE A 170 -4.85 -5.46 13.83
C ILE A 170 -6.26 -5.99 14.05
N LEU A 171 -7.20 -5.64 13.18
CA LEU A 171 -8.57 -6.17 13.13
C LEU A 171 -8.73 -7.03 11.88
N GLU A 172 -9.04 -8.31 12.03
CA GLU A 172 -9.33 -9.22 10.91
C GLU A 172 -10.81 -9.55 10.90
N MET A 173 -11.43 -9.46 9.72
CA MET A 173 -12.88 -9.59 9.56
C MET A 173 -13.24 -10.31 8.28
N ILE A 174 -14.28 -11.15 8.32
CA ILE A 174 -14.88 -11.76 7.13
C ILE A 174 -16.40 -11.91 7.28
N GLY A 175 -17.11 -11.80 6.17
CA GLY A 175 -18.55 -12.00 6.10
C GLY A 175 -19.00 -13.39 6.57
N LYS A 176 -20.31 -13.55 6.75
CA LYS A 176 -20.93 -14.82 7.16
C LYS A 176 -21.51 -15.62 5.99
N GLY A 177 -21.24 -15.22 4.75
CA GLY A 177 -21.83 -15.83 3.56
C GLY A 177 -23.28 -15.41 3.33
N LYS A 178 -23.82 -15.91 2.22
CA LYS A 178 -25.14 -15.53 1.69
C LYS A 178 -26.27 -15.84 2.67
N GLY A 179 -27.23 -14.92 2.80
CA GLY A 179 -28.37 -15.08 3.71
C GLY A 179 -28.05 -14.85 5.18
N ARG A 180 -26.80 -14.50 5.53
CA ARG A 180 -26.39 -14.17 6.90
C ARG A 180 -25.84 -12.75 6.96
N LYS A 181 -26.48 -11.90 7.75
CA LYS A 181 -26.04 -10.53 7.98
C LYS A 181 -24.90 -10.49 8.99
N GLY A 182 -23.92 -9.62 8.71
CA GLY A 182 -22.78 -9.33 9.59
C GLY A 182 -21.51 -10.08 9.22
N ALA A 183 -20.53 -10.03 10.12
CA ALA A 183 -19.21 -10.62 9.97
C ALA A 183 -18.77 -11.32 11.27
N VAL A 184 -17.83 -12.24 11.15
CA VAL A 184 -17.00 -12.70 12.26
C VAL A 184 -15.67 -11.96 12.21
N TRP A 185 -15.14 -11.60 13.37
CA TRP A 185 -13.94 -10.79 13.45
C TRP A 185 -13.18 -11.02 14.76
N ALA A 186 -11.88 -10.74 14.73
CA ALA A 186 -11.00 -10.68 15.88
C ALA A 186 -10.05 -9.48 15.74
N ALA A 187 -9.71 -8.82 16.83
CA ALA A 187 -8.73 -7.76 16.85
C ALA A 187 -7.73 -7.94 17.99
N VAL A 188 -6.46 -7.64 17.73
CA VAL A 188 -5.36 -7.77 18.69
C VAL A 188 -4.59 -6.47 18.77
N ARG A 189 -4.37 -5.97 19.99
CA ARG A 189 -3.50 -4.82 20.24
C ARG A 189 -2.04 -5.25 20.10
N ILE A 190 -1.28 -4.52 19.30
CA ILE A 190 0.16 -4.76 19.19
C ILE A 190 0.87 -4.20 20.44
N PRO A 191 1.73 -4.97 21.12
CA PRO A 191 2.47 -4.49 22.27
C PRO A 191 3.31 -3.26 21.94
N ASP A 192 3.43 -2.34 22.91
CA ASP A 192 4.08 -1.05 22.68
C ASP A 192 5.53 -1.19 22.16
N ASN A 193 6.27 -2.22 22.58
CA ASN A 193 7.67 -2.45 22.17
C ASN A 193 7.82 -3.31 20.90
N ALA A 194 6.75 -3.56 20.14
CA ALA A 194 6.76 -4.47 19.01
C ALA A 194 6.52 -3.78 17.66
N ILE A 195 6.98 -4.46 16.61
CA ILE A 195 6.57 -4.22 15.23
C ILE A 195 5.69 -5.36 14.76
N SER A 196 4.79 -5.06 13.83
CA SER A 196 3.94 -6.05 13.16
C SER A 196 3.78 -5.67 11.69
N ALA A 197 3.19 -6.56 10.91
CA ALA A 197 2.82 -6.27 9.54
C ALA A 197 1.72 -7.24 9.11
N HIS A 198 0.92 -6.81 8.15
CA HIS A 198 -0.03 -7.67 7.48
C HIS A 198 -0.05 -7.39 5.98
N ALA A 199 -0.56 -8.40 5.29
CA ALA A 199 -0.47 -8.64 3.88
C ALA A 199 -1.79 -9.32 3.47
N ASN A 200 -1.91 -9.85 2.25
CA ASN A 200 -3.14 -10.47 1.76
C ASN A 200 -3.34 -11.90 2.34
N GLN A 201 -3.04 -12.07 3.63
CA GLN A 201 -3.18 -13.28 4.43
C GLN A 201 -3.49 -12.87 5.87
N ALA A 202 -4.57 -13.37 6.46
CA ALA A 202 -4.89 -13.24 7.87
C ALA A 202 -3.80 -13.89 8.73
N ARG A 203 -3.51 -13.30 9.89
CA ARG A 203 -2.38 -13.62 10.77
C ARG A 203 -2.77 -13.78 12.24
N ILE A 204 -3.96 -13.35 12.67
CA ILE A 204 -4.42 -13.61 14.04
C ILE A 204 -4.65 -15.11 14.18
N GLN A 205 -3.81 -15.76 14.97
CA GLN A 205 -3.92 -17.19 15.26
C GLN A 205 -4.82 -17.38 16.50
N GLN A 206 -4.24 -17.77 17.64
CA GLN A 206 -4.98 -17.97 18.88
C GLN A 206 -5.45 -16.64 19.50
N ILE A 207 -6.69 -16.67 20.01
CA ILE A 207 -7.32 -15.56 20.73
C ILE A 207 -7.19 -15.81 22.23
N ASP A 208 -6.62 -14.86 22.98
CA ASP A 208 -6.69 -14.90 24.44
C ASP A 208 -8.00 -14.26 24.92
N PHE A 209 -9.03 -15.09 25.10
CA PHE A 209 -10.37 -14.69 25.55
C PHE A 209 -10.41 -14.03 26.94
N LYS A 210 -9.30 -14.04 27.69
CA LYS A 210 -9.20 -13.40 29.01
C LYS A 210 -8.47 -12.06 28.96
N SER A 211 -7.79 -11.76 27.85
CA SER A 211 -7.00 -10.56 27.71
C SER A 211 -7.82 -9.40 27.15
N LYS A 212 -7.63 -8.21 27.74
CA LYS A 212 -8.19 -6.94 27.24
C LYS A 212 -7.52 -6.43 25.95
N ASP A 213 -6.40 -7.05 25.56
CA ASP A 213 -5.68 -6.76 24.32
C ASP A 213 -6.25 -7.56 23.15
N TYR A 214 -7.33 -8.31 23.38
CA TYR A 214 -8.10 -9.02 22.36
C TYR A 214 -9.57 -8.56 22.38
N LEU A 215 -10.10 -8.27 21.21
CA LEU A 215 -11.52 -8.02 20.96
C LEU A 215 -12.00 -9.01 19.89
N TYR A 216 -13.24 -9.45 19.93
CA TYR A 216 -13.74 -10.43 18.96
C TYR A 216 -15.26 -10.43 18.87
N SER A 217 -15.80 -10.90 17.75
CA SER A 217 -17.25 -11.11 17.62
C SER A 217 -17.71 -12.21 18.60
N PRO A 218 -18.88 -12.06 19.25
CA PRO A 218 -19.34 -13.04 20.24
C PRO A 218 -19.46 -14.48 19.72
N ASP A 219 -19.64 -14.63 18.41
CA ASP A 219 -19.83 -15.91 17.72
C ASP A 219 -18.61 -16.37 16.93
N VAL A 220 -17.43 -15.77 17.12
CA VAL A 220 -16.20 -16.08 16.36
C VAL A 220 -15.83 -17.57 16.40
N VAL A 221 -16.03 -18.27 17.52
CA VAL A 221 -15.71 -19.72 17.59
C VAL A 221 -16.93 -20.57 17.20
N SER A 222 -18.12 -20.21 17.66
CA SER A 222 -19.34 -20.98 17.39
C SER A 222 -19.68 -21.02 15.91
N PHE A 223 -19.50 -19.91 15.19
CA PHE A 223 -19.70 -19.87 13.74
C PHE A 223 -18.69 -20.75 13.01
N ALA A 224 -17.42 -20.75 13.42
CA ALA A 224 -16.42 -21.64 12.82
C ALA A 224 -16.77 -23.13 13.02
N ARG A 225 -17.31 -23.51 14.18
CA ARG A 225 -17.80 -24.87 14.44
C ARG A 225 -19.02 -25.21 13.60
N GLU A 226 -19.98 -24.30 13.54
CA GLU A 226 -21.20 -24.46 12.74
C GLU A 226 -20.88 -24.72 11.26
N MET A 227 -19.92 -23.98 10.72
CA MET A 227 -19.45 -24.12 9.35
C MET A 227 -18.50 -25.30 9.13
N GLY A 228 -18.11 -26.03 10.19
CA GLY A 228 -17.16 -27.13 10.12
C GLY A 228 -15.71 -26.72 9.90
N PHE A 229 -15.38 -25.44 10.05
CA PHE A 229 -14.02 -24.89 9.87
C PHE A 229 -13.11 -25.16 11.06
N PHE A 230 -13.68 -25.49 12.22
CA PHE A 230 -12.94 -25.76 13.45
C PHE A 230 -13.60 -26.86 14.27
N GLN A 231 -12.79 -27.71 14.89
CA GLN A 231 -13.19 -28.71 15.87
C GLN A 231 -12.24 -28.62 17.07
N GLY A 232 -12.76 -28.77 18.29
CA GLY A 232 -11.97 -28.69 19.52
C GLY A 232 -12.46 -27.62 20.49
N THR A 233 -11.63 -27.30 21.49
CA THR A 233 -11.98 -26.33 22.55
C THR A 233 -11.71 -24.89 22.11
N ASP A 234 -12.33 -23.90 22.76
CA ASP A 234 -12.09 -22.49 22.40
C ASP A 234 -10.60 -22.11 22.51
N LYS A 235 -9.86 -22.72 23.45
CA LYS A 235 -8.43 -22.47 23.64
C LYS A 235 -7.57 -22.85 22.42
N ASP A 236 -8.03 -23.81 21.63
CA ASP A 236 -7.30 -24.32 20.46
C ASP A 236 -7.71 -23.57 19.16
N PHE A 237 -8.69 -22.67 19.24
CA PHE A 237 -9.18 -21.92 18.10
C PHE A 237 -8.13 -20.98 17.53
N SER A 238 -7.94 -21.04 16.21
CA SER A 238 -7.11 -20.12 15.44
C SER A 238 -7.96 -19.41 14.40
N PHE A 239 -8.06 -18.08 14.47
CA PHE A 239 -8.88 -17.29 13.52
C PHE A 239 -8.37 -17.45 12.09
N GLN A 240 -7.05 -17.33 11.89
CA GLN A 240 -6.37 -17.54 10.62
C GLN A 240 -6.68 -18.91 10.03
N GLU A 241 -6.54 -20.00 10.78
CA GLU A 241 -6.80 -21.34 10.25
C GLU A 241 -8.29 -21.57 9.95
N ALA A 242 -9.17 -21.02 10.81
CA ALA A 242 -10.59 -21.16 10.63
C ALA A 242 -11.08 -20.43 9.39
N TYR A 243 -10.61 -19.21 9.11
CA TYR A 243 -11.21 -18.34 8.10
C TYR A 243 -10.33 -18.03 6.88
N ASN A 244 -9.02 -18.18 7.00
CA ASN A 244 -8.07 -17.98 5.90
C ASN A 244 -6.89 -18.97 5.98
N PRO A 245 -7.14 -20.28 5.78
CA PRO A 245 -6.09 -21.29 5.76
C PRO A 245 -4.98 -20.92 4.77
N TYR A 246 -3.72 -21.25 5.12
CA TYR A 246 -2.59 -20.96 4.24
C TYR A 246 -2.71 -21.70 2.90
N THR A 247 -2.49 -20.95 1.83
CA THR A 247 -2.20 -21.48 0.50
C THR A 247 -0.72 -21.23 0.17
N GLU A 248 -0.21 -21.86 -0.90
CA GLU A 248 1.15 -21.55 -1.36
C GLU A 248 1.30 -20.07 -1.72
N GLY A 249 0.29 -19.47 -2.37
CA GLY A 249 0.23 -18.03 -2.63
C GLY A 249 0.19 -17.18 -1.36
N GLY A 250 -0.52 -17.62 -0.32
CA GLY A 250 -0.53 -16.95 0.98
C GLY A 250 0.85 -16.95 1.66
N LEU A 251 1.59 -18.04 1.56
CA LEU A 251 2.93 -18.13 2.13
C LEU A 251 3.96 -17.32 1.32
N ARG A 252 4.04 -17.57 0.00
CA ARG A 252 5.06 -16.96 -0.87
C ARG A 252 4.75 -15.53 -1.28
N GLY A 253 3.48 -15.19 -1.42
CA GLY A 253 3.04 -13.86 -1.84
C GLY A 253 2.70 -12.92 -0.67
N CYS A 254 2.42 -13.45 0.54
CA CYS A 254 1.94 -12.63 1.66
C CYS A 254 2.83 -12.73 2.90
N GLU A 255 3.00 -13.91 3.48
CA GLU A 255 3.88 -14.08 4.63
C GLU A 255 5.34 -13.76 4.29
N ALA A 256 5.78 -13.95 3.03
CA ALA A 256 7.10 -13.54 2.57
C ALA A 256 7.35 -12.02 2.77
N ARG A 257 6.38 -11.16 2.44
CA ARG A 257 6.52 -9.70 2.61
C ARG A 257 6.62 -9.30 4.08
N VAL A 258 5.79 -9.90 4.91
CA VAL A 258 5.85 -9.72 6.36
C VAL A 258 7.21 -10.20 6.89
N TRP A 259 7.68 -11.34 6.41
CA TRP A 259 8.98 -11.88 6.76
C TRP A 259 10.12 -10.94 6.34
N ALA A 260 10.06 -10.32 5.17
CA ALA A 260 11.08 -9.37 4.74
C ALA A 260 11.23 -8.22 5.75
N PHE A 261 10.11 -7.65 6.21
CA PHE A 261 10.11 -6.60 7.22
C PHE A 261 10.67 -7.11 8.55
N PHE A 262 10.20 -8.24 9.02
CA PHE A 262 10.66 -8.83 10.28
C PHE A 262 12.15 -9.21 10.25
N ASN A 263 12.62 -9.77 9.14
CA ASN A 263 14.00 -10.16 8.91
C ASN A 263 14.93 -8.95 8.78
N LYS A 264 14.45 -7.82 8.27
CA LYS A 264 15.22 -6.58 8.22
C LYS A 264 15.53 -6.03 9.61
N PHE A 265 14.61 -6.19 10.56
CA PHE A 265 14.67 -5.53 11.86
C PHE A 265 14.84 -6.50 13.05
N ASN A 266 14.97 -7.80 12.81
CA ASN A 266 15.31 -8.78 13.83
C ASN A 266 16.12 -9.94 13.25
N SER A 267 17.35 -10.11 13.75
CA SER A 267 18.33 -11.07 13.24
C SER A 267 17.91 -12.55 13.38
N HIS A 268 16.89 -12.86 14.18
CA HIS A 268 16.41 -14.23 14.40
C HIS A 268 15.35 -14.67 13.39
N MET A 269 14.86 -13.77 12.54
CA MET A 269 13.71 -14.05 11.69
C MET A 269 14.06 -14.82 10.42
N GLY A 270 15.34 -14.95 10.07
CA GLY A 270 15.81 -15.81 8.98
C GLY A 270 15.38 -17.27 9.13
N LYS A 271 15.11 -17.75 10.36
CA LYS A 271 14.62 -19.12 10.61
C LYS A 271 13.25 -19.41 9.97
N TYR A 272 12.46 -18.38 9.65
CA TYR A 272 11.14 -18.51 9.04
C TYR A 272 11.18 -18.52 7.50
N GLU A 273 12.36 -18.46 6.87
CA GLU A 273 12.46 -18.55 5.42
C GLU A 273 11.86 -19.86 4.87
N ALA A 274 12.11 -20.97 5.57
CA ALA A 274 11.50 -22.26 5.21
C ALA A 274 9.96 -22.24 5.30
N PHE A 275 9.39 -21.47 6.23
CA PHE A 275 7.93 -21.36 6.38
C PHE A 275 7.30 -20.63 5.19
N ILE A 276 7.84 -19.45 4.81
CA ILE A 276 7.31 -18.67 3.69
C ILE A 276 7.50 -19.37 2.33
N ARG A 277 8.49 -20.28 2.24
CA ARG A 277 8.70 -21.15 1.06
C ARG A 277 7.86 -22.43 1.07
N ASN A 278 6.92 -22.58 2.02
CA ASN A 278 6.08 -23.77 2.21
C ASN A 278 6.89 -25.06 2.48
N GLN A 279 8.03 -24.95 3.15
CA GLN A 279 8.93 -26.06 3.51
C GLN A 279 8.91 -26.37 5.03
N SER A 280 8.24 -25.54 5.83
CA SER A 280 8.03 -25.76 7.27
C SER A 280 6.60 -25.42 7.67
N LYS A 281 6.15 -25.94 8.82
CA LYS A 281 4.89 -25.59 9.48
C LYS A 281 5.08 -24.65 10.67
N ASP A 282 6.32 -24.25 10.96
CA ASP A 282 6.63 -23.31 12.05
C ASP A 282 6.18 -21.90 11.68
N LYS A 283 5.00 -21.53 12.13
CA LYS A 283 4.38 -20.25 11.78
C LYS A 283 5.13 -19.06 12.36
N MET A 284 5.18 -17.98 11.58
CA MET A 284 5.73 -16.70 12.02
C MET A 284 4.81 -16.05 13.07
N PRO A 285 5.35 -15.42 14.13
CA PRO A 285 4.53 -14.72 15.13
C PRO A 285 3.82 -13.50 14.54
N LEU A 286 2.69 -13.09 15.14
CA LEU A 286 1.93 -11.90 14.71
C LEU A 286 2.78 -10.63 14.80
N TYR A 287 3.59 -10.49 15.83
CA TYR A 287 4.48 -9.35 16.09
C TYR A 287 5.81 -9.82 16.66
N ILE A 288 6.83 -8.95 16.55
CA ILE A 288 8.17 -9.20 17.11
C ILE A 288 8.71 -7.92 17.78
N VAL A 289 9.66 -8.09 18.69
CA VAL A 289 10.47 -6.97 19.19
C VAL A 289 11.65 -6.78 18.24
N PRO A 290 11.83 -5.61 17.61
CA PRO A 290 12.95 -5.37 16.72
C PRO A 290 14.27 -5.20 17.50
N ASP A 291 15.41 -5.50 16.87
CA ASP A 291 16.75 -5.37 17.47
C ASP A 291 17.12 -3.90 17.77
N ARG A 292 16.48 -2.97 17.06
CA ARG A 292 16.55 -1.52 17.30
C ARG A 292 15.20 -0.87 17.06
N LYS A 293 15.02 0.34 17.58
CA LYS A 293 13.86 1.17 17.28
C LYS A 293 13.86 1.62 15.81
N LEU A 294 12.66 1.85 15.26
CA LEU A 294 12.44 2.26 13.87
C LEU A 294 12.01 3.73 13.78
N SER A 295 12.55 4.45 12.82
CA SER A 295 12.11 5.79 12.43
C SER A 295 11.04 5.74 11.36
N VAL A 296 10.36 6.87 11.10
CA VAL A 296 9.47 7.01 9.93
C VAL A 296 10.23 6.71 8.62
N ALA A 297 11.48 7.16 8.51
CA ALA A 297 12.31 6.89 7.34
C ALA A 297 12.57 5.39 7.13
N ASP A 298 12.79 4.62 8.21
CA ASP A 298 12.92 3.16 8.13
C ASP A 298 11.67 2.50 7.54
N VAL A 299 10.48 2.97 7.93
CA VAL A 299 9.21 2.44 7.42
C VAL A 299 8.99 2.85 5.96
N ARG A 300 9.27 4.10 5.59
CA ARG A 300 9.22 4.55 4.18
C ARG A 300 10.15 3.73 3.29
N ASP A 301 11.37 3.48 3.75
CA ASP A 301 12.34 2.67 3.01
C ASP A 301 11.91 1.22 2.90
N MET A 302 11.27 0.65 3.93
CA MET A 302 10.73 -0.70 3.84
C MET A 302 9.56 -0.81 2.85
N MET A 303 8.74 0.24 2.67
CA MET A 303 7.69 0.25 1.65
C MET A 303 8.25 0.16 0.21
N ARG A 304 9.57 0.28 0.04
CA ARG A 304 10.30 0.20 -1.24
C ARG A 304 10.98 -1.15 -1.48
N ASP A 305 10.78 -2.11 -0.57
CA ASP A 305 11.56 -3.35 -0.55
C ASP A 305 11.08 -4.38 -1.60
N HIS A 306 12.06 -4.99 -2.25
CA HIS A 306 11.98 -6.11 -3.20
C HIS A 306 12.84 -7.29 -2.74
N TYR A 307 12.87 -7.50 -1.43
CA TYR A 307 13.65 -8.53 -0.75
C TYR A 307 15.17 -8.37 -0.84
N GLU A 308 15.67 -7.14 -0.98
CA GLU A 308 17.09 -6.85 -1.13
C GLU A 308 17.93 -7.46 0.01
N GLY A 309 19.02 -8.15 -0.37
CA GLY A 309 19.91 -8.81 0.59
C GLY A 309 19.43 -10.19 1.06
N THR A 310 18.35 -10.73 0.47
CA THR A 310 17.87 -12.10 0.75
C THR A 310 17.92 -12.99 -0.48
N SER A 311 17.63 -14.28 -0.29
CA SER A 311 17.47 -15.27 -1.36
C SER A 311 16.24 -15.04 -2.25
N LEU A 312 15.34 -14.13 -1.87
CA LEU A 312 14.13 -13.74 -2.62
C LEU A 312 14.32 -12.47 -3.47
N CYS A 313 15.52 -11.87 -3.42
CA CYS A 313 15.81 -10.61 -4.08
C CYS A 313 15.54 -10.65 -5.59
N MET A 314 14.64 -9.79 -6.05
CA MET A 314 14.10 -9.82 -7.41
C MET A 314 15.03 -9.21 -8.47
N THR A 315 16.26 -8.83 -8.11
CA THR A 315 17.28 -8.33 -9.06
C THR A 315 18.31 -9.38 -9.46
N ASN A 316 18.26 -10.57 -8.86
CA ASN A 316 19.35 -11.55 -8.91
C ASN A 316 19.11 -12.71 -9.90
N ASP A 317 18.03 -12.67 -10.68
CA ASP A 317 17.71 -13.67 -11.69
C ASP A 317 17.46 -13.04 -13.08
N PRO A 318 17.41 -13.84 -14.17
CA PRO A 318 17.24 -13.34 -15.53
C PRO A 318 15.98 -12.51 -15.76
N GLY A 319 14.93 -12.69 -14.95
CA GLY A 319 13.68 -11.93 -15.05
C GLY A 319 13.85 -10.44 -14.74
N ALA A 320 14.95 -10.05 -14.07
CA ALA A 320 15.30 -8.64 -13.86
C ALA A 320 15.82 -7.95 -15.14
N GLY A 321 16.06 -8.72 -16.20
CA GLY A 321 16.49 -8.22 -17.50
C GLY A 321 17.88 -7.55 -17.49
N PRO A 322 18.26 -6.89 -18.59
CA PRO A 322 19.59 -6.28 -18.75
C PRO A 322 19.87 -5.13 -17.77
N TYR A 323 18.83 -4.52 -17.22
CA TYR A 323 18.92 -3.31 -16.39
C TYR A 323 18.47 -3.54 -14.94
N LYS A 324 18.41 -4.81 -14.51
CA LYS A 324 18.17 -5.22 -13.11
C LYS A 324 16.90 -4.61 -12.50
N VAL A 325 15.81 -4.52 -13.27
CA VAL A 325 14.52 -4.04 -12.76
C VAL A 325 13.96 -5.05 -11.74
N PRO A 326 13.54 -4.62 -10.54
CA PRO A 326 13.11 -5.53 -9.48
C PRO A 326 11.66 -6.03 -9.64
N TYR A 327 11.08 -5.92 -10.85
CA TYR A 327 9.68 -6.26 -11.10
C TYR A 327 9.52 -7.48 -12.00
N ARG A 328 8.40 -8.19 -11.81
CA ARG A 328 7.93 -9.25 -12.69
C ARG A 328 6.55 -8.87 -13.20
N TRP A 329 6.45 -8.68 -14.51
CA TRP A 329 5.17 -8.37 -15.14
C TRP A 329 4.23 -9.55 -14.96
N ARG A 330 3.00 -9.28 -14.51
CA ARG A 330 2.01 -10.34 -14.24
C ARG A 330 1.73 -11.16 -15.52
N PRO A 331 1.40 -12.46 -15.41
CA PRO A 331 1.04 -13.21 -14.18
C PRO A 331 2.21 -13.53 -13.25
N MET A 332 1.90 -13.79 -11.97
CA MET A 332 2.91 -14.11 -10.96
C MET A 332 3.40 -15.56 -11.07
N SER A 333 2.65 -16.47 -11.69
CA SER A 333 3.08 -17.84 -12.00
C SER A 333 3.20 -18.07 -13.50
N PHE A 334 4.02 -19.05 -13.87
CA PHE A 334 4.24 -19.47 -15.25
C PHE A 334 4.59 -20.95 -15.32
N GLU A 335 4.33 -21.58 -16.47
CA GLU A 335 4.64 -23.00 -16.72
C GLU A 335 5.68 -23.13 -17.82
N VAL A 336 6.68 -23.99 -17.61
CA VAL A 336 7.66 -24.40 -18.62
C VAL A 336 7.88 -25.89 -18.50
N ASP A 337 7.78 -26.62 -19.63
CA ASP A 337 7.98 -28.06 -19.71
C ASP A 337 7.16 -28.88 -18.69
N GLY A 338 5.90 -28.48 -18.47
CA GLY A 338 4.99 -29.15 -17.53
C GLY A 338 5.31 -28.91 -16.05
N LYS A 339 6.18 -27.94 -15.74
CA LYS A 339 6.48 -27.53 -14.36
C LYS A 339 6.01 -26.10 -14.12
N GLU A 340 5.35 -25.89 -13.00
CA GLU A 340 4.90 -24.59 -12.54
C GLU A 340 6.00 -23.88 -11.73
N TYR A 341 6.13 -22.58 -11.97
CA TYR A 341 7.04 -21.67 -11.30
C TYR A 341 6.27 -20.43 -10.84
N VAL A 342 6.82 -19.71 -9.87
CA VAL A 342 6.23 -18.47 -9.36
C VAL A 342 7.33 -17.44 -9.11
N ASN A 343 6.98 -16.21 -9.40
CA ASN A 343 7.74 -15.02 -9.05
C ASN A 343 7.32 -14.54 -7.66
N GLU A 344 8.27 -14.07 -6.86
CA GLU A 344 7.93 -13.49 -5.56
C GLU A 344 7.16 -12.20 -5.72
N ARG A 345 6.29 -11.91 -4.77
CA ARG A 345 5.54 -10.66 -4.72
C ARG A 345 6.14 -9.77 -3.64
N ALA A 346 6.77 -8.68 -4.05
CA ALA A 346 7.44 -7.70 -3.19
C ALA A 346 6.46 -6.80 -2.42
N ILE A 347 6.99 -6.05 -1.44
CA ILE A 347 6.24 -5.01 -0.74
C ILE A 347 5.91 -3.88 -1.71
N ALA A 348 6.92 -3.40 -2.43
CA ALA A 348 6.75 -2.43 -3.49
C ALA A 348 6.23 -3.09 -4.79
N THR A 349 5.42 -2.36 -5.53
CA THR A 349 4.93 -2.78 -6.84
C THR A 349 4.59 -1.58 -7.71
N GLN A 350 4.73 -1.76 -9.02
CA GLN A 350 4.30 -0.85 -10.07
C GLN A 350 2.79 -0.55 -10.11
N GLN A 351 1.97 -1.26 -9.31
CA GLN A 351 0.50 -1.18 -9.29
C GLN A 351 -0.02 -0.36 -8.11
N THR A 352 0.81 0.44 -7.47
CA THR A 352 0.40 1.27 -6.34
C THR A 352 -0.43 2.46 -6.81
N GLY A 353 -1.68 2.55 -6.36
CA GLY A 353 -2.48 3.77 -6.51
C GLY A 353 -1.87 4.88 -5.64
N PHE A 354 -1.81 4.62 -4.33
CA PHE A 354 -1.11 5.47 -3.38
C PHE A 354 -0.39 4.63 -2.32
N VAL A 355 0.61 5.25 -1.70
CA VAL A 355 1.35 4.71 -0.57
C VAL A 355 1.43 5.76 0.52
N PHE A 356 1.29 5.35 1.79
CA PHE A 356 1.57 6.26 2.88
C PHE A 356 2.25 5.63 4.08
N VAL A 357 2.83 6.50 4.91
CA VAL A 357 3.25 6.21 6.29
C VAL A 357 2.60 7.25 7.20
N ALA A 358 1.71 6.84 8.08
CA ALA A 358 1.07 7.71 9.07
C ALA A 358 1.87 7.70 10.37
N GLN A 359 2.27 8.87 10.86
CA GLN A 359 2.98 9.08 12.11
C GLN A 359 2.07 9.82 13.09
N LEU A 360 1.80 9.21 14.25
CA LEU A 360 0.82 9.68 15.23
C LEU A 360 1.53 9.99 16.56
N ARG A 361 1.52 11.25 16.99
CA ARG A 361 2.41 11.80 18.02
C ARG A 361 1.61 12.32 19.21
N ASN A 362 1.60 11.56 20.32
CA ASN A 362 0.79 11.89 21.49
C ASN A 362 1.32 13.05 22.35
N TRP A 363 2.54 13.51 22.13
CA TRP A 363 3.12 14.67 22.82
C TRP A 363 2.77 16.01 22.16
N LEU A 364 2.00 15.99 21.06
CA LEU A 364 1.54 17.17 20.34
C LEU A 364 0.00 17.22 20.33
N PRO A 365 -0.60 18.43 20.26
CA PRO A 365 -2.02 18.59 20.02
C PRO A 365 -2.46 17.86 18.75
N ASP A 366 -3.70 17.40 18.69
CA ASP A 366 -4.18 16.56 17.57
C ASP A 366 -4.05 17.23 16.20
N ALA A 367 -4.25 18.55 16.15
CA ALA A 367 -4.07 19.32 14.93
C ALA A 367 -2.63 19.28 14.37
N ILE A 368 -1.64 18.94 15.19
CA ILE A 368 -0.21 18.98 14.85
C ILE A 368 0.37 17.56 14.85
N GLY A 369 -0.06 16.70 15.77
CA GLY A 369 0.59 15.43 16.04
C GLY A 369 0.52 14.42 14.91
N GLY A 370 -0.54 14.43 14.09
CA GLY A 370 -0.72 13.47 13.00
C GLY A 370 -0.11 13.97 11.69
N VAL A 371 0.84 13.21 11.14
CA VAL A 371 1.43 13.47 9.81
C VAL A 371 1.26 12.23 8.95
N ASN A 372 0.55 12.36 7.84
CA ASN A 372 0.41 11.34 6.82
C ASN A 372 1.43 11.60 5.70
N TRP A 373 2.51 10.84 5.67
CA TRP A 373 3.54 10.91 4.63
C TRP A 373 3.00 10.21 3.38
N PHE A 374 2.42 10.99 2.47
CA PHE A 374 1.61 10.49 1.35
C PHE A 374 2.37 10.57 0.03
N GLY A 375 2.36 9.48 -0.74
CA GLY A 375 2.91 9.36 -2.08
C GLY A 375 1.93 8.64 -3.02
N VAL A 376 2.22 8.69 -4.31
CA VAL A 376 1.38 8.13 -5.38
C VAL A 376 2.24 7.36 -6.37
N ASP A 377 1.60 6.47 -7.13
CA ASP A 377 2.26 5.55 -8.05
C ASP A 377 3.25 4.62 -7.32
N ASP A 378 4.17 3.97 -8.05
CA ASP A 378 5.08 2.93 -7.56
C ASP A 378 5.79 3.34 -6.27
N ALA A 379 5.53 2.59 -5.19
CA ALA A 379 6.08 2.85 -3.87
C ALA A 379 7.62 2.95 -3.87
N ASP A 380 8.31 2.21 -4.74
CA ASP A 380 9.77 2.28 -4.86
C ASP A 380 10.24 3.68 -5.22
N MET A 381 9.58 4.31 -6.19
CA MET A 381 9.96 5.61 -6.76
C MET A 381 9.09 6.76 -6.27
N ALA A 382 8.09 6.51 -5.42
CA ALA A 382 7.25 7.53 -4.83
C ALA A 382 8.03 8.48 -3.91
N VAL A 383 7.69 9.77 -3.95
CA VAL A 383 8.11 10.77 -2.95
C VAL A 383 6.97 10.99 -1.98
N MET A 384 7.19 10.67 -0.70
CA MET A 384 6.15 10.83 0.33
C MET A 384 6.20 12.23 0.95
N SER A 385 5.20 13.05 0.63
CA SER A 385 5.06 14.43 1.13
C SER A 385 4.34 14.46 2.49
N PRO A 386 4.72 15.34 3.43
CA PRO A 386 4.10 15.42 4.75
C PRO A 386 2.73 16.13 4.70
N ILE A 387 1.65 15.37 4.87
CA ILE A 387 0.28 15.90 4.97
C ILE A 387 -0.18 15.87 6.43
N TYR A 388 -0.28 17.03 7.08
CA TYR A 388 -0.80 17.09 8.45
C TYR A 388 -2.29 16.67 8.49
N CYS A 389 -2.69 15.87 9.47
CA CYS A 389 -4.05 15.31 9.55
C CYS A 389 -5.15 16.35 9.73
N SER A 390 -4.78 17.56 10.19
CA SER A 390 -5.70 18.69 10.32
C SER A 390 -5.93 19.45 9.01
N THR A 391 -5.26 19.07 7.91
CA THR A 391 -5.35 19.76 6.63
C THR A 391 -6.79 19.79 6.14
N THR A 392 -7.25 20.97 5.73
CA THR A 392 -8.64 21.20 5.27
C THR A 392 -8.77 21.41 3.77
N ARG A 393 -7.65 21.28 3.02
CA ARG A 393 -7.62 21.44 1.56
C ARG A 393 -6.58 20.51 0.96
N VAL A 394 -6.98 19.71 -0.03
CA VAL A 394 -6.06 18.85 -0.80
C VAL A 394 -5.20 19.70 -1.75
N PRO A 395 -3.87 19.45 -1.89
CA PRO A 395 -3.07 20.05 -2.96
C PRO A 395 -3.60 19.68 -4.35
N GLU A 396 -3.46 20.56 -5.34
CA GLU A 396 -3.94 20.31 -6.70
C GLU A 396 -3.35 19.03 -7.27
N CYS A 397 -2.06 18.78 -7.01
CA CYS A 397 -1.34 17.62 -7.52
C CYS A 397 -1.91 16.26 -7.05
N PHE A 398 -2.59 16.21 -5.90
CA PHE A 398 -3.25 15.00 -5.38
C PHE A 398 -4.78 15.08 -5.38
N ARG A 399 -5.36 16.15 -5.92
CA ARG A 399 -6.79 16.43 -5.86
C ARG A 399 -7.60 15.39 -6.64
N GLN A 400 -8.68 14.90 -6.04
CA GLN A 400 -9.66 14.07 -6.72
C GLN A 400 -10.13 14.69 -8.04
N GLY A 401 -10.13 13.90 -9.11
CA GLY A 401 -10.47 14.29 -10.47
C GLY A 401 -9.39 15.10 -11.20
N ASN A 402 -8.14 15.12 -10.71
CA ASN A 402 -7.01 15.65 -11.46
C ASN A 402 -6.37 14.54 -12.32
N GLY A 403 -7.00 14.24 -13.44
CA GLY A 403 -6.71 13.03 -14.23
C GLY A 403 -7.48 11.82 -13.70
N ASP A 404 -7.32 10.71 -14.40
CA ASP A 404 -7.80 9.38 -14.01
C ASP A 404 -6.96 8.32 -14.75
N MET A 405 -7.23 7.02 -14.54
CA MET A 405 -6.47 5.93 -15.19
C MET A 405 -6.47 5.96 -16.74
N MET A 406 -7.41 6.68 -17.36
CA MET A 406 -7.59 6.76 -18.81
C MET A 406 -7.21 8.12 -19.40
N HIS A 407 -7.07 9.16 -18.57
CA HIS A 407 -6.77 10.53 -19.01
C HIS A 407 -5.57 11.12 -18.27
N PHE A 408 -4.50 11.33 -19.03
CA PHE A 408 -3.25 11.91 -18.54
C PHE A 408 -3.41 13.39 -18.13
N SER A 409 -2.79 13.79 -17.02
CA SER A 409 -2.72 15.18 -16.56
C SER A 409 -1.30 15.58 -16.16
N TRP A 410 -0.81 16.69 -16.73
CA TRP A 410 0.50 17.27 -16.37
C TRP A 410 0.52 18.02 -15.04
N THR A 411 -0.64 18.19 -14.41
CA THR A 411 -0.75 18.75 -13.05
C THR A 411 -0.99 17.65 -12.02
N SER A 412 -1.14 16.39 -12.43
CA SER A 412 -1.32 15.26 -11.52
C SER A 412 0.01 14.69 -11.06
N ALA A 413 0.18 14.56 -9.74
CA ALA A 413 1.34 13.89 -9.17
C ALA A 413 1.37 12.41 -9.58
N PHE A 414 0.23 11.71 -9.64
CA PHE A 414 0.19 10.30 -10.04
C PHE A 414 0.79 10.14 -11.42
N TRP A 415 0.34 10.93 -12.40
CA TRP A 415 0.84 10.84 -13.77
C TRP A 415 2.29 11.28 -13.92
N ILE A 416 2.74 12.27 -13.14
CA ILE A 416 4.14 12.70 -13.12
C ILE A 416 5.05 11.61 -12.56
N HIS A 417 4.65 10.95 -11.45
CA HIS A 417 5.42 9.86 -10.86
C HIS A 417 5.41 8.63 -11.79
N ASN A 418 4.24 8.27 -12.32
CA ASN A 418 4.09 7.18 -13.27
C ASN A 418 4.93 7.36 -14.54
N TRP A 419 5.02 8.58 -15.06
CA TRP A 419 5.89 8.88 -16.21
C TRP A 419 7.36 8.60 -15.89
N VAL A 420 7.85 9.05 -14.73
CA VAL A 420 9.23 8.80 -14.29
C VAL A 420 9.48 7.31 -14.07
N ALA A 421 8.57 6.62 -13.37
CA ALA A 421 8.70 5.19 -13.08
C ALA A 421 8.67 4.34 -14.36
N ASN A 422 7.76 4.62 -15.30
CA ASN A 422 7.68 3.90 -16.58
C ASN A 422 8.95 4.04 -17.42
N MET A 423 9.59 5.20 -17.41
CA MET A 423 10.89 5.37 -18.04
C MET A 423 11.96 4.53 -17.34
N ALA A 424 11.97 4.55 -16.01
CA ALA A 424 12.94 3.84 -15.19
C ALA A 424 12.84 2.32 -15.34
N TYR A 425 11.66 1.73 -15.48
CA TYR A 425 11.48 0.27 -15.60
C TYR A 425 12.35 -0.34 -16.72
N HIS A 426 12.60 0.40 -17.80
CA HIS A 426 13.37 -0.08 -18.94
C HIS A 426 14.88 0.19 -18.84
N ARG A 427 15.35 0.96 -17.86
CA ARG A 427 16.77 1.28 -17.60
C ARG A 427 17.04 1.47 -16.11
N TYR A 428 16.50 0.56 -15.30
CA TYR A 428 16.36 0.76 -13.85
C TYR A 428 17.71 1.01 -13.18
N ASP A 429 18.70 0.13 -13.35
CA ASP A 429 20.04 0.27 -12.76
C ASP A 429 20.73 1.60 -13.07
N GLN A 430 20.43 2.22 -14.21
CA GLN A 430 20.95 3.52 -14.62
C GLN A 430 20.11 4.67 -14.06
N MET A 431 18.80 4.68 -14.31
CA MET A 431 17.93 5.79 -13.94
C MET A 431 17.72 5.87 -12.43
N ILE A 432 17.67 4.74 -11.71
CA ILE A 432 17.48 4.74 -10.26
C ILE A 432 18.61 5.45 -9.52
N ALA A 433 19.82 5.43 -10.09
CA ALA A 433 20.98 6.14 -9.56
C ALA A 433 20.83 7.69 -9.62
N ASP A 434 20.04 8.20 -10.57
CA ASP A 434 19.68 9.62 -10.67
C ASP A 434 18.39 9.95 -9.91
N ILE A 435 17.45 8.99 -9.81
CA ILE A 435 16.17 9.16 -9.10
C ILE A 435 16.37 9.22 -7.59
N ARG A 436 17.13 8.28 -7.00
CA ARG A 436 17.33 8.17 -5.54
C ARG A 436 17.88 9.44 -4.89
N PRO A 437 18.89 10.14 -5.46
CA PRO A 437 19.34 11.41 -4.92
C PRO A 437 18.23 12.46 -4.81
N VAL A 438 17.34 12.57 -5.80
CA VAL A 438 16.23 13.53 -5.78
C VAL A 438 15.14 13.11 -4.79
N GLN A 439 14.83 11.82 -4.72
CA GLN A 439 13.89 11.27 -3.72
C GLN A 439 14.38 11.60 -2.30
N ARG A 440 15.67 11.33 -2.01
CA ARG A 440 16.30 11.64 -0.71
C ARG A 440 16.44 13.14 -0.45
N GLU A 441 16.69 13.94 -1.48
CA GLU A 441 16.72 15.41 -1.40
C GLU A 441 15.38 15.94 -0.87
N LEU A 442 14.28 15.53 -1.50
CA LEU A 442 12.92 15.98 -1.19
C LEU A 442 12.46 15.49 0.18
N GLU A 443 12.55 14.18 0.44
CA GLU A 443 12.09 13.60 1.72
C GLU A 443 12.96 14.06 2.88
N GLY A 444 14.28 14.09 2.71
CA GLY A 444 15.20 14.53 3.74
C GLY A 444 15.07 16.03 4.05
N ALA A 445 14.67 16.86 3.08
CA ALA A 445 14.36 18.26 3.34
C ALA A 445 13.14 18.41 4.25
N CYS A 446 12.08 17.64 3.99
CA CYS A 446 10.89 17.58 4.83
C CYS A 446 11.22 17.10 6.24
N ASP A 447 12.00 16.02 6.37
CA ASP A 447 12.40 15.47 7.67
C ASP A 447 13.16 16.51 8.53
N ARG A 448 14.06 17.28 7.92
CA ARG A 448 14.86 18.30 8.62
C ARG A 448 14.03 19.51 9.05
N ILE A 449 13.06 19.95 8.24
CA ILE A 449 12.28 21.15 8.52
C ILE A 449 11.11 20.88 9.47
N LEU A 450 10.59 19.65 9.52
CA LEU A 450 9.38 19.29 10.27
C LEU A 450 9.38 19.77 11.74
N PRO A 451 10.46 19.61 12.54
CA PRO A 451 10.46 20.11 13.92
C PRO A 451 10.28 21.63 14.04
N THR A 452 10.74 22.38 13.03
CA THR A 452 10.55 23.84 12.97
C THR A 452 9.09 24.18 12.64
N ILE A 453 8.49 23.44 11.69
CA ILE A 453 7.07 23.58 11.34
C ILE A 453 6.19 23.26 12.54
N ASP A 454 6.47 22.15 13.25
CA ASP A 454 5.74 21.77 14.46
C ASP A 454 5.80 22.85 15.53
N LYS A 455 7.00 23.39 15.81
CA LYS A 455 7.18 24.45 16.80
C LYS A 455 6.36 25.69 16.43
N GLN A 456 6.43 26.14 15.19
CA GLN A 456 5.65 27.30 14.72
C GLN A 456 4.15 27.01 14.81
N ALA A 457 3.72 25.81 14.45
CA ALA A 457 2.32 25.40 14.58
C ALA A 457 1.87 25.39 16.06
N GLN A 458 2.71 24.96 17.00
CA GLN A 458 2.40 25.00 18.44
C GLN A 458 2.24 26.44 18.94
N GLU A 459 3.13 27.35 18.52
CA GLU A 459 3.04 28.78 18.86
C GLU A 459 1.73 29.39 18.33
N LEU A 460 1.36 29.08 17.09
CA LEU A 460 0.09 29.51 16.49
C LEU A 460 -1.12 28.86 17.19
N TYR A 461 -1.04 27.58 17.54
CA TYR A 461 -2.12 26.82 18.18
C TYR A 461 -2.45 27.38 19.56
N ALA A 462 -1.43 27.79 20.31
CA ALA A 462 -1.60 28.44 21.62
C ALA A 462 -2.34 29.79 21.53
N LEU A 463 -2.27 30.46 20.38
CA LEU A 463 -3.00 31.70 20.12
C LEU A 463 -4.42 31.44 19.60
N ASP A 464 -4.52 30.57 18.59
CA ASP A 464 -5.77 30.21 17.91
C ASP A 464 -5.56 28.90 17.12
N PRO A 465 -6.20 27.78 17.51
CA PRO A 465 -6.11 26.52 16.78
C PRO A 465 -6.38 26.64 15.27
N ALA A 466 -7.28 27.53 14.84
CA ALA A 466 -7.59 27.71 13.42
C ALA A 466 -6.40 28.28 12.64
N LYS A 467 -5.55 29.11 13.27
CA LYS A 467 -4.33 29.63 12.63
C LYS A 467 -3.28 28.55 12.44
N ALA A 468 -3.12 27.65 13.39
CA ALA A 468 -2.24 26.50 13.25
C ALA A 468 -2.71 25.59 12.10
N VAL A 469 -4.01 25.29 12.05
CA VAL A 469 -4.61 24.48 10.97
C VAL A 469 -4.40 25.13 9.60
N ALA A 470 -4.62 26.44 9.47
CA ALA A 470 -4.39 27.17 8.22
C ALA A 470 -2.91 27.17 7.80
N PHE A 471 -2.00 27.35 8.76
CA PHE A 471 -0.56 27.29 8.52
C PHE A 471 -0.13 25.89 8.04
N LEU A 472 -0.55 24.84 8.72
CA LEU A 472 -0.22 23.45 8.38
C LEU A 472 -0.83 23.03 7.03
N THR A 473 -2.06 23.46 6.75
CA THR A 473 -2.71 23.26 5.44
C THR A 473 -1.90 23.89 4.31
N ASN A 474 -1.39 25.12 4.51
CA ASN A 474 -0.57 25.77 3.49
C ASN A 474 0.79 25.08 3.33
N TYR A 475 1.45 24.72 4.43
CA TYR A 475 2.71 23.99 4.39
C TYR A 475 2.58 22.66 3.64
N SER A 476 1.63 21.80 4.03
CA SER A 476 1.43 20.49 3.38
C SER A 476 1.13 20.62 1.89
N ASN A 477 0.31 21.60 1.50
CA ASN A 477 -0.01 21.79 0.09
C ASN A 477 1.20 22.31 -0.69
N GLU A 478 1.90 23.32 -0.17
CA GLU A 478 3.08 23.86 -0.84
C GLU A 478 4.19 22.82 -1.02
N GLU A 479 4.44 21.99 -0.01
CA GLU A 479 5.48 20.95 -0.12
C GLU A 479 5.11 19.87 -1.12
N ALA A 480 3.84 19.44 -1.17
CA ALA A 480 3.36 18.49 -2.18
C ALA A 480 3.50 19.03 -3.62
N GLU A 481 3.14 20.29 -3.84
CA GLU A 481 3.29 20.95 -5.15
C GLU A 481 4.76 21.13 -5.54
N LYS A 482 5.62 21.55 -4.59
CA LYS A 482 7.06 21.69 -4.81
C LYS A 482 7.72 20.35 -5.14
N ALA A 483 7.37 19.29 -4.42
CA ALA A 483 7.86 17.94 -4.66
C ALA A 483 7.46 17.47 -6.06
N THR A 484 6.17 17.62 -6.43
CA THR A 484 5.65 17.24 -7.76
C THR A 484 6.35 18.01 -8.88
N ALA A 485 6.53 19.33 -8.74
CA ALA A 485 7.23 20.15 -9.72
C ALA A 485 8.72 19.75 -9.84
N ARG A 486 9.37 19.41 -8.72
CA ARG A 486 10.76 18.92 -8.72
C ARG A 486 10.88 17.55 -9.39
N TRP A 487 9.89 16.66 -9.18
CA TRP A 487 9.82 15.34 -9.81
C TRP A 487 9.60 15.44 -11.31
N LYS A 488 8.75 16.35 -11.78
CA LYS A 488 8.58 16.64 -13.21
C LYS A 488 9.90 17.06 -13.88
N ARG A 489 10.66 17.96 -13.24
CA ARG A 489 12.00 18.35 -13.72
C ARG A 489 12.99 17.18 -13.76
N LEU A 490 12.87 16.24 -12.83
CA LEU A 490 13.65 14.99 -12.87
C LEU A 490 13.25 14.16 -14.10
N GLY A 491 11.97 13.99 -14.40
CA GLY A 491 11.51 13.29 -15.60
C GLY A 491 12.05 13.92 -16.89
N GLU A 492 11.99 15.26 -17.00
CA GLU A 492 12.57 16.01 -18.13
C GLU A 492 14.08 15.74 -18.27
N TYR A 493 14.81 15.77 -17.15
CA TYR A 493 16.24 15.46 -17.10
C TYR A 493 16.54 14.03 -17.54
N LEU A 494 15.82 13.03 -17.02
CA LEU A 494 16.01 11.62 -17.34
C LEU A 494 15.76 11.35 -18.83
N MET A 495 14.72 11.96 -19.40
CA MET A 495 14.43 11.89 -20.82
C MET A 495 15.60 12.38 -21.66
N VAL A 496 16.14 13.56 -21.34
CA VAL A 496 17.27 14.12 -22.09
C VAL A 496 18.53 13.28 -21.88
N LYS A 497 18.81 12.82 -20.66
CA LYS A 497 20.03 12.06 -20.33
C LYS A 497 20.08 10.70 -21.02
N TYR A 498 18.96 10.00 -21.10
CA TYR A 498 18.90 8.59 -21.50
C TYR A 498 18.20 8.30 -22.84
N MET A 499 17.83 9.34 -23.60
CA MET A 499 17.14 9.17 -24.89
C MET A 499 17.89 8.24 -25.86
N ASP A 500 17.12 7.43 -26.61
CA ASP A 500 17.60 6.52 -27.65
C ASP A 500 18.67 5.51 -27.19
N GLY A 501 18.72 5.24 -25.87
CA GLY A 501 19.69 4.35 -25.26
C GLY A 501 21.10 4.92 -25.10
N ASN A 502 21.25 6.22 -25.33
CA ASN A 502 22.46 6.95 -25.02
C ASN A 502 22.56 7.26 -23.52
N ARG A 503 23.75 7.69 -23.08
CA ARG A 503 23.92 8.37 -21.80
C ARG A 503 24.69 9.66 -22.02
N LYS A 504 24.00 10.80 -21.94
CA LYS A 504 24.65 12.12 -22.09
C LYS A 504 25.65 12.37 -20.97
N LYS A 505 26.78 12.97 -21.33
CA LYS A 505 27.87 13.30 -20.41
C LYS A 505 27.54 14.57 -19.64
N GLU A 506 28.08 14.65 -18.44
CA GLU A 506 27.83 15.76 -17.52
C GLU A 506 29.14 16.29 -16.95
N GLU A 507 29.16 17.58 -16.65
CA GLU A 507 30.24 18.26 -15.97
C GLU A 507 29.62 19.27 -15.02
N SER A 508 29.96 19.16 -13.72
CA SER A 508 29.41 20.03 -12.66
C SER A 508 27.87 20.14 -12.65
N GLY A 509 27.18 19.01 -12.88
CA GLY A 509 25.71 18.94 -12.84
C GLY A 509 24.99 19.54 -14.06
N ARG A 510 25.72 19.76 -15.16
CA ARG A 510 25.14 20.23 -16.44
C ARG A 510 25.55 19.30 -17.57
N PHE A 511 24.67 19.13 -18.56
CA PHE A 511 25.01 18.39 -19.76
C PHE A 511 26.19 19.05 -20.49
N LYS A 512 27.21 18.24 -20.78
CA LYS A 512 28.42 18.68 -21.44
C LYS A 512 28.11 19.06 -22.89
N THR A 513 28.59 20.21 -23.34
CA THR A 513 28.52 20.64 -24.74
C THR A 513 29.83 20.34 -25.45
N ASN A 514 29.80 20.35 -26.79
CA ASN A 514 31.01 20.26 -27.60
C ASN A 514 31.73 21.62 -27.76
N GLY A 515 31.28 22.68 -27.08
CA GLY A 515 31.81 24.05 -27.22
C GLY A 515 31.28 24.85 -28.42
N TYR A 516 30.47 24.24 -29.29
CA TYR A 516 29.99 24.84 -30.55
C TYR A 516 28.45 24.80 -30.69
N GLY A 517 27.73 24.78 -29.57
CA GLY A 517 26.25 24.82 -29.56
C GLY A 517 25.53 23.47 -29.64
N PHE A 518 26.27 22.35 -29.65
CA PHE A 518 25.68 21.00 -29.61
C PHE A 518 26.11 20.23 -28.34
N SER A 519 25.40 19.14 -28.02
CA SER A 519 25.82 18.25 -26.93
C SER A 519 27.14 17.55 -27.26
N ALA A 520 27.95 17.26 -26.24
CA ALA A 520 29.08 16.35 -26.38
C ALA A 520 28.61 14.95 -26.80
N MET A 521 29.49 14.19 -27.46
CA MET A 521 29.20 12.82 -27.87
C MET A 521 28.85 11.98 -26.63
N PRO A 522 27.64 11.37 -26.58
CA PRO A 522 27.21 10.59 -25.42
C PRO A 522 28.02 9.30 -25.27
N ASP A 523 27.85 8.65 -24.13
CA ASP A 523 28.28 7.27 -23.95
C ASP A 523 27.26 6.29 -24.55
N PHE A 524 27.77 5.15 -24.99
CA PHE A 524 26.99 3.99 -25.43
C PHE A 524 27.27 2.84 -24.46
N PRO A 525 26.62 2.81 -23.28
CA PRO A 525 27.02 1.93 -22.19
C PRO A 525 26.85 0.43 -22.52
N GLY A 526 26.03 0.10 -23.52
CA GLY A 526 25.73 -1.29 -23.86
C GLY A 526 25.00 -1.98 -22.71
N TYR A 527 25.31 -3.27 -22.52
CA TYR A 527 24.75 -4.10 -21.46
C TYR A 527 25.83 -4.58 -20.48
N SER A 528 25.42 -5.12 -19.33
CA SER A 528 26.35 -5.74 -18.38
C SER A 528 27.05 -6.96 -19.00
N GLN A 529 28.25 -7.29 -18.51
CA GLN A 529 28.97 -8.50 -18.93
C GLN A 529 28.19 -9.78 -18.63
N GLU A 530 27.41 -9.79 -17.55
CA GLU A 530 26.50 -10.89 -17.22
C GLU A 530 25.44 -11.08 -18.32
N TYR A 531 24.81 -10.00 -18.77
CA TYR A 531 23.82 -10.07 -19.84
C TYR A 531 24.44 -10.45 -21.20
N TYR A 532 25.62 -9.92 -21.51
CA TYR A 532 26.35 -10.34 -22.72
C TYR A 532 26.72 -11.81 -22.70
N ARG A 533 27.03 -12.40 -21.54
CA ARG A 533 27.24 -13.85 -21.42
C ARG A 533 25.96 -14.63 -21.73
N GLN A 534 24.81 -14.19 -21.21
CA GLN A 534 23.52 -14.82 -21.54
C GLN A 534 23.25 -14.80 -23.05
N ILE A 535 23.52 -13.67 -23.73
CA ILE A 535 23.43 -13.57 -25.18
C ILE A 535 24.40 -14.55 -25.86
N ALA A 536 25.65 -14.60 -25.40
CA ALA A 536 26.70 -15.46 -25.97
C ALA A 536 26.47 -16.97 -25.72
N THR A 537 25.59 -17.35 -24.80
CA THR A 537 25.19 -18.74 -24.55
C THR A 537 23.80 -19.08 -25.12
N SER A 538 23.13 -18.12 -25.76
CA SER A 538 21.83 -18.34 -26.39
C SER A 538 21.96 -19.11 -27.71
N GLU A 539 20.85 -19.67 -28.21
CA GLU A 539 20.79 -20.29 -29.54
C GLU A 539 21.19 -19.32 -30.67
N ALA A 540 21.06 -18.01 -30.43
CA ALA A 540 21.45 -16.97 -31.37
C ALA A 540 22.95 -16.63 -31.35
N ALA A 541 23.76 -17.24 -30.47
CA ALA A 541 25.15 -16.84 -30.27
C ALA A 541 26.00 -16.97 -31.55
N GLU A 542 25.83 -18.06 -32.32
CA GLU A 542 26.66 -18.35 -33.49
C GLU A 542 26.56 -17.24 -34.56
N ARG A 543 25.35 -16.75 -34.84
CA ARG A 543 25.13 -15.65 -35.81
C ARG A 543 25.68 -14.30 -35.33
N LEU A 544 25.97 -14.15 -34.04
CA LEU A 544 26.52 -12.92 -33.45
C LEU A 544 28.05 -12.91 -33.39
N LEU A 545 28.70 -14.07 -33.63
CA LEU A 545 30.15 -14.15 -33.69
C LEU A 545 30.69 -13.37 -34.88
N LYS A 546 31.60 -12.44 -34.60
CA LYS A 546 32.32 -11.73 -35.65
C LYS A 546 33.27 -12.72 -36.33
N LYS A 547 33.07 -12.97 -37.63
CA LYS A 547 34.07 -13.69 -38.45
C LYS A 547 35.39 -12.91 -38.39
N GLU A 548 36.50 -13.62 -38.23
CA GLU A 548 37.83 -13.00 -38.19
C GLU A 548 37.99 -12.05 -39.37
N LYS A 549 38.55 -10.86 -39.13
CA LYS A 549 38.90 -9.94 -40.21
C LYS A 549 39.87 -10.69 -41.12
N GLU A 550 39.48 -10.96 -42.36
CA GLU A 550 40.45 -11.23 -43.42
C GLU A 550 41.44 -10.06 -43.39
N GLN A 551 42.70 -10.37 -43.04
CA GLN A 551 43.80 -9.42 -43.11
C GLN A 551 43.98 -9.10 -44.60
N HIS A 552 43.44 -7.96 -45.03
CA HIS A 552 43.78 -7.34 -46.31
C HIS A 552 44.89 -6.31 -46.11
#